data_AF-A0A7V5Q0I7-F1
#
_entry.id   AF-A0A7V5Q0I7-F1
#
_cell.length_a   1.000
_cell.length_b   1.000
_cell.length_c   1.000
_cell.angle_alpha   90.00
_cell.angle_beta   90.00
_cell.angle_gamma   90.00
#
_symmetry.space_group_name_H-M   'P 1'
#
loop_
_entity.id
_entity.type
_entity.pdbx_description
1 polymer ?
#
loop_
_entity_poly.entity_id
_entity_poly.type
_entity_poly.pdbx_seq_one_letter_code
_entity_poly.pdbx_strand_id
1 'polypeptide(L)'
;MSPFLGWREQFGDGASELISDIRIMLDTHDYPSRIIAAAIRNSRQIGEAAVSGAHAVTAGMAVYLDSFGSPYTTMGEGIFQRAWDATPQ
;
A
#
# COMPACT_ATOMS: atom_id res chain seq x y z
N MET A 1 -16.02 -5.93 3.03
CA MET A 1 -15.76 -6.65 1.77
C MET A 1 -14.27 -6.79 1.57
N SER A 2 -13.81 -7.96 1.11
CA SER A 2 -12.38 -8.25 0.95
C SER A 2 -12.06 -8.57 -0.52
N PRO A 3 -11.82 -7.58 -1.39
CA PRO A 3 -11.44 -7.81 -2.77
C PRO A 3 -10.00 -8.33 -2.87
N PHE A 4 -9.73 -9.28 -3.77
CA PHE A 4 -8.45 -9.99 -3.87
C PHE A 4 -7.60 -9.41 -5.02
N LEU A 5 -6.79 -8.40 -4.72
CA LEU A 5 -6.11 -7.58 -5.72
C LEU A 5 -5.01 -8.35 -6.46
N GLY A 6 -4.14 -9.01 -5.70
CA GLY A 6 -3.02 -9.74 -6.29
C GLY A 6 -3.43 -10.94 -7.13
N TRP A 7 -4.70 -11.38 -7.09
CA TRP A 7 -5.22 -12.39 -8.01
C TRP A 7 -5.61 -11.76 -9.34
N ARG A 8 -6.28 -10.60 -9.33
CA ARG A 8 -6.65 -9.88 -10.54
C ARG A 8 -5.43 -9.49 -11.38
N GLU A 9 -4.39 -8.98 -10.73
CA GLU A 9 -3.14 -8.63 -11.44
C GLU A 9 -2.45 -9.85 -12.08
N GLN A 10 -2.54 -11.04 -11.47
CA GLN A 10 -1.98 -12.26 -12.09
C GLN A 10 -2.65 -12.59 -13.43
N PHE A 11 -3.88 -12.11 -13.66
CA PHE A 11 -4.61 -12.29 -14.91
C PHE A 11 -4.58 -11.04 -15.80
N GLY A 12 -3.78 -10.02 -15.46
CA GLY A 12 -3.58 -8.81 -16.29
C GLY A 12 -4.58 -7.68 -16.04
N ASP A 13 -5.42 -7.78 -15.02
CA ASP A 13 -6.40 -6.75 -14.67
C ASP A 13 -5.80 -5.63 -13.81
N GLY A 14 -6.26 -4.40 -14.01
CA GLY A 14 -6.05 -3.29 -13.08
C GLY A 14 -6.86 -3.50 -11.80
N ALA A 15 -6.18 -3.84 -10.70
CA ALA A 15 -6.86 -4.24 -9.46
C ALA A 15 -7.35 -3.06 -8.61
N SER A 16 -6.81 -1.85 -8.82
CA SER A 16 -7.16 -0.61 -8.11
C SER A 16 -8.57 -0.09 -8.45
N GLU A 17 -9.05 -0.31 -9.68
CA GLU A 17 -10.38 0.12 -10.13
C GLU A 17 -11.49 -0.56 -9.31
N LEU A 18 -11.31 -1.84 -8.97
CA LEU A 18 -12.27 -2.60 -8.17
C LEU A 18 -12.55 -1.96 -6.81
N ILE A 19 -11.50 -1.49 -6.14
CA ILE A 19 -11.65 -0.86 -4.82
C ILE A 19 -12.44 0.43 -4.97
N SER A 20 -12.14 1.23 -6.00
CA SER A 20 -12.85 2.48 -6.29
C SER A 20 -14.33 2.22 -6.56
N ASP A 21 -14.66 1.23 -7.39
CA ASP A 21 -16.05 0.88 -7.71
C ASP A 21 -16.81 0.40 -6.47
N ILE A 22 -16.16 -0.45 -5.66
CA ILE A 22 -16.72 -0.89 -4.37
C ILE A 22 -16.94 0.31 -3.46
N ARG A 23 -15.99 1.25 -3.37
CA ARG A 23 -16.10 2.43 -2.52
C ARG A 23 -17.26 3.32 -2.96
N ILE A 24 -17.38 3.58 -4.25
CA ILE A 24 -18.49 4.33 -4.84
C ILE A 24 -19.82 3.65 -4.51
N MET A 25 -19.93 2.33 -4.69
CA MET A 25 -21.14 1.58 -4.38
C MET A 25 -21.52 1.67 -2.90
N LEU A 26 -20.55 1.51 -2.00
CA LEU A 26 -20.77 1.59 -0.56
C LEU A 26 -21.25 2.98 -0.14
N ASP A 27 -20.59 4.03 -0.65
CA ASP A 27 -20.93 5.42 -0.34
C ASP A 27 -22.28 5.84 -0.93
N THR A 28 -22.58 5.43 -2.17
CA THR A 28 -23.83 5.80 -2.87
C THR A 28 -25.07 5.26 -2.16
N HIS A 29 -24.93 4.15 -1.45
CA HIS A 29 -26.03 3.46 -0.77
C HIS A 29 -25.92 3.52 0.76
N ASP A 30 -25.06 4.37 1.31
CA ASP A 30 -24.84 4.53 2.76
C ASP A 30 -24.59 3.20 3.50
N TYR A 31 -23.91 2.25 2.85
CA TYR A 31 -23.61 0.98 3.48
C TYR A 31 -22.50 1.14 4.54
N PRO A 32 -22.67 0.61 5.77
CA PRO A 32 -21.66 0.72 6.82
C PRO A 32 -20.45 -0.22 6.59
N SER A 33 -20.50 -1.03 5.52
CA SER A 33 -19.45 -2.00 5.22
C SER A 33 -18.12 -1.31 4.90
N ARG A 34 -17.02 -1.92 5.34
CA ARG A 34 -15.65 -1.43 5.11
C ARG A 34 -14.93 -2.34 4.11
N ILE A 35 -13.87 -1.81 3.50
CA ILE A 35 -13.07 -2.50 2.47
C ILE A 35 -11.75 -2.93 3.11
N ILE A 36 -11.46 -4.22 3.05
CA ILE A 36 -10.17 -4.80 3.47
C ILE A 36 -9.50 -5.34 2.21
N ALA A 37 -8.62 -4.57 1.58
CA ALA A 37 -7.92 -5.03 0.37
C ALA A 37 -7.03 -6.23 0.72
N ALA A 38 -7.28 -7.35 0.05
CA ALA A 38 -6.70 -8.64 0.37
C ALA A 38 -5.85 -9.19 -0.79
N ALA A 39 -5.13 -10.27 -0.51
CA ALA A 39 -4.18 -10.88 -1.44
C ALA A 39 -3.10 -9.88 -1.93
N ILE A 40 -2.69 -8.95 -1.07
CA ILE A 40 -1.62 -7.99 -1.36
C ILE A 40 -0.27 -8.71 -1.40
N ARG A 41 0.53 -8.43 -2.43
CA ARG A 41 1.79 -9.11 -2.77
C ARG A 41 3.01 -8.20 -2.80
N ASN A 42 2.84 -6.88 -2.82
CA ASN A 42 3.95 -5.93 -2.85
C ASN A 42 3.54 -4.56 -2.27
N SER A 43 4.53 -3.69 -2.03
CA SER A 43 4.33 -2.36 -1.45
C SER A 43 3.55 -1.40 -2.34
N ARG A 44 3.68 -1.54 -3.67
CA ARG A 44 2.91 -0.75 -4.65
C ARG A 44 1.40 -0.94 -4.44
N GLN A 45 0.96 -2.19 -4.31
CA GLN A 45 -0.45 -2.51 -4.11
C GLN A 45 -1.01 -1.95 -2.79
N ILE A 46 -0.18 -1.84 -1.74
CA ILE A 46 -0.59 -1.16 -0.49
C ILE A 46 -0.93 0.30 -0.77
N GLY A 47 -0.05 1.01 -1.50
CA GLY A 47 -0.25 2.40 -1.87
C GLY A 47 -1.47 2.59 -2.78
N GLU A 48 -1.62 1.75 -3.80
CA GLU A 48 -2.77 1.80 -4.71
C GLU A 48 -4.10 1.54 -3.97
N ALA A 49 -4.14 0.55 -3.08
CA ALA A 49 -5.33 0.28 -2.27
C ALA A 49 -5.71 1.48 -1.37
N ALA A 50 -4.71 2.15 -0.77
CA ALA A 50 -4.94 3.33 0.04
C ALA A 50 -5.51 4.49 -0.79
N VAL A 51 -4.93 4.77 -1.96
CA VAL A 51 -5.40 5.83 -2.88
C VAL A 51 -6.80 5.53 -3.40
N SER A 52 -7.12 4.26 -3.69
CA SER A 52 -8.45 3.84 -4.14
C SER A 52 -9.52 3.84 -3.04
N GLY A 53 -9.17 4.15 -1.78
CA GLY A 53 -10.13 4.30 -0.69
C GLY A 53 -10.40 3.02 0.12
N ALA A 54 -9.48 2.05 0.10
CA ALA A 54 -9.54 0.91 1.02
C ALA A 54 -9.42 1.40 2.48
N HIS A 55 -10.15 0.73 3.38
CA HIS A 55 -10.15 1.08 4.80
C HIS A 55 -9.06 0.36 5.58
N ALA A 56 -8.63 -0.80 5.08
CA ALA A 56 -7.52 -1.58 5.60
C ALA A 56 -6.93 -2.45 4.48
N VAL A 57 -5.72 -2.95 4.72
CA VAL A 57 -5.05 -3.94 3.87
C VAL A 57 -4.66 -5.16 4.69
N THR A 58 -4.67 -6.34 4.07
CA THR A 58 -4.11 -7.57 4.66
C THR A 58 -3.10 -8.18 3.71
N ALA A 59 -1.87 -8.38 4.20
CA ALA A 59 -0.74 -8.90 3.44
C ALA A 59 0.09 -9.88 4.29
N GLY A 60 0.99 -10.62 3.65
CA GLY A 60 2.00 -11.39 4.38
C GLY A 60 3.04 -10.46 5.05
N MET A 61 3.63 -10.89 6.16
CA MET A 61 4.61 -10.09 6.93
C MET A 61 5.76 -9.55 6.06
N ALA A 62 6.27 -10.36 5.14
CA ALA A 62 7.33 -9.96 4.22
C ALA A 62 6.97 -8.71 3.40
N VAL A 63 5.71 -8.60 2.95
CA VAL A 63 5.25 -7.43 2.18
C VAL A 63 5.30 -6.16 3.02
N TYR A 64 4.95 -6.24 4.31
CA TYR A 64 5.05 -5.09 5.22
C TYR A 64 6.51 -4.70 5.45
N LEU A 65 7.40 -5.66 5.71
CA LEU A 65 8.83 -5.39 5.88
C LEU A 65 9.43 -4.72 4.64
N ASP A 66 9.14 -5.25 3.46
CA ASP A 66 9.61 -4.70 2.19
C ASP A 66 9.04 -3.29 1.94
N SER A 67 7.84 -2.99 2.44
CA SER A 67 7.20 -1.68 2.24
C SER A 67 7.88 -0.51 2.97
N PHE A 68 8.66 -0.80 4.01
CA PHE A 68 9.45 0.22 4.71
C PHE A 68 10.82 0.46 4.05
N GLY A 69 11.25 -0.43 3.15
CA GLY A 69 12.53 -0.33 2.46
C GLY A 69 12.48 0.63 1.26
N SER A 70 13.44 1.55 1.18
CA SER A 70 13.64 2.39 -0.01
C SER A 70 15.12 2.70 -0.20
N PRO A 71 15.68 2.53 -1.41
CA PRO A 71 17.08 2.85 -1.69
C PRO A 71 17.39 4.33 -1.45
N TYR A 72 16.40 5.20 -1.67
CA TYR A 72 16.54 6.64 -1.42
C TYR A 72 16.57 6.97 0.07
N THR A 73 15.79 6.24 0.89
CA THR A 73 15.83 6.41 2.35
C THR A 73 17.19 5.99 2.90
N THR A 74 17.69 4.81 2.54
CA THR A 74 19.02 4.34 2.95
C THR A 74 20.14 5.28 2.50
N MET A 75 20.05 5.79 1.27
CA MET A 75 21.00 6.79 0.77
C MET A 75 20.94 8.08 1.59
N GLY A 76 19.74 8.59 1.86
CA GLY A 76 19.50 9.80 2.64
C GLY A 76 20.03 9.68 4.07
N GLU A 77 19.74 8.57 4.74
CA GLU A 77 20.28 8.25 6.07
C GLU A 77 21.80 8.26 6.09
N GLY A 78 22.44 7.63 5.09
CA GLY A 78 23.90 7.62 4.99
C GLY A 78 24.51 9.02 4.76
N ILE A 79 23.84 9.88 3.98
CA ILE A 79 24.26 11.27 3.80
C ILE A 79 24.12 12.04 5.11
N PHE A 80 22.97 11.90 5.76
CA PHE A 80 22.69 12.58 7.03
C PHE A 80 23.68 12.17 8.11
N GLN A 81 23.93 10.87 8.27
CA GLN A 81 24.88 10.34 9.25
C GLN A 81 26.29 10.92 9.04
N ARG A 82 26.79 10.95 7.80
CA ARG A 82 28.11 11.53 7.50
C ARG A 82 28.18 13.01 7.83
N ALA A 83 27.11 13.76 7.57
CA ALA A 83 27.06 15.18 7.92
C ALA A 83 27.05 15.38 9.45
N TRP A 84 26.27 14.56 10.17
CA TRP A 84 26.20 14.58 11.62
C TRP A 84 27.56 14.28 12.26
N ASP A 85 28.25 13.23 11.81
CA ASP A 85 29.55 12.82 12.33
C ASP A 85 30.65 13.88 12.09
N ALA A 86 30.46 14.75 11.10
CA ALA A 86 31.36 15.85 10.78
C ALA A 86 31.05 17.16 11.55
N THR A 87 30.05 17.17 12.43
CA THR A 87 29.68 18.36 13.21
C THR A 87 30.82 18.73 14.18
N PRO A 88 31.39 19.95 14.09
CA PRO A 88 32.42 20.39 15.04
C PRO A 88 31.89 20.43 16.48
N GLN A 89 32.78 20.18 17.45
CA GLN A 89 32.50 20.36 18.88
C GLN A 89 32.24 21.83 19.22
#